data_AF-A0A2G9ZT52-F1
#
_entry.id   AF-A0A2G9ZT52-F1
#
_cell.length_a   1.000
_cell.length_b   1.000
_cell.length_c   1.000
_cell.angle_alpha   90.00
_cell.angle_beta   90.00
_cell.angle_gamma   90.00
#
_symmetry.space_group_name_H-M   'P 1'
#
loop_
_entity.id
_entity.type
_entity.pdbx_description
1 polymer ?
#
loop_
_entity_poly.entity_id
_entity_poly.type
_entity_poly.pdbx_seq_one_letter_code
_entity_poly.pdbx_strand_id
1 'polypeptide(L)'
;MKKARLSRDTVVFEELTCAFCGGRGRDPFDIMSSLSTCCVCGGSGKVLVRAPAVACAHCRGTWAVKTLTCTTCGGRGFIPHPVSPTVSCSLCKGSGDDASAPAMACLKCRGTGWMMEQFRKEKGVYE
;
A
#
# COMPACT_ATOMS: atom_id res chain seq x y z
N MET A 1 37.32 14.05 -19.31
CA MET A 1 36.44 14.19 -18.13
C MET A 1 35.35 13.13 -18.20
N LYS A 2 35.44 12.04 -17.43
CA LYS A 2 34.48 10.93 -17.47
C LYS A 2 33.32 11.25 -16.52
N LYS A 3 32.11 11.46 -17.06
CA LYS A 3 30.88 11.59 -16.27
C LYS A 3 30.61 10.25 -15.58
N ALA A 4 30.53 10.26 -14.25
CA ALA A 4 30.10 9.13 -13.45
C ALA A 4 28.67 8.74 -13.85
N ARG A 5 28.48 7.49 -14.30
CA ARG A 5 27.14 6.91 -14.44
C ARG A 5 26.59 6.69 -13.03
N LEU A 6 25.52 7.39 -12.66
CA LEU A 6 24.74 7.06 -11.47
C LEU A 6 24.32 5.59 -11.54
N SER A 7 24.51 4.88 -10.42
CA SER A 7 24.15 3.48 -10.23
C SER A 7 22.67 3.25 -10.55
N ARG A 8 22.39 2.23 -11.36
CA ARG A 8 21.04 1.68 -11.49
C ARG A 8 20.77 0.89 -10.22
N ASP A 9 20.06 1.48 -9.27
CA ASP A 9 19.48 0.72 -8.17
C ASP A 9 18.48 -0.28 -8.78
N THR A 10 18.81 -1.57 -8.71
CA THR A 10 17.94 -2.64 -9.19
C THR A 10 16.66 -2.63 -8.39
N VAL A 11 15.55 -2.23 -9.01
CA VAL A 11 14.23 -2.27 -8.37
C VAL A 11 13.80 -3.73 -8.30
N VAL A 12 13.77 -4.29 -7.09
CA VAL A 12 13.28 -5.64 -6.82
C VAL A 12 11.77 -5.61 -6.62
N PHE A 13 11.07 -6.60 -7.16
CA PHE A 13 9.63 -6.79 -6.97
C PHE A 13 9.37 -8.13 -6.29
N GLU A 14 8.38 -8.14 -5.41
CA GLU A 14 7.80 -9.34 -4.82
C GLU A 14 6.48 -9.66 -5.52
N GLU A 15 6.31 -10.94 -5.85
CA GLU A 15 5.05 -11.47 -6.35
C GLU A 15 4.23 -12.02 -5.19
N LEU A 16 3.08 -11.39 -4.94
CA LEU A 16 2.22 -11.71 -3.81
C LEU A 16 0.85 -12.18 -4.28
N THR A 17 0.18 -13.01 -3.49
CA THR A 17 -1.21 -13.41 -3.76
C THR A 17 -2.12 -12.18 -3.70
N CYS A 18 -2.92 -11.97 -4.75
CA CYS A 18 -3.86 -10.86 -4.81
C CYS A 18 -4.92 -11.00 -3.71
N ALA A 19 -4.94 -10.07 -2.75
CA ALA A 19 -5.88 -10.12 -1.64
C ALA A 19 -7.35 -10.01 -2.09
N PHE A 20 -7.62 -9.23 -3.15
CA PHE A 20 -8.98 -9.01 -3.67
C PHE A 20 -9.66 -10.30 -4.13
N CYS A 21 -9.00 -11.10 -4.98
CA CYS A 21 -9.55 -12.36 -5.49
C CYS A 21 -9.07 -13.59 -4.71
N GLY A 22 -8.25 -13.42 -3.67
CA GLY A 22 -7.63 -14.53 -2.93
C GLY A 22 -6.79 -15.47 -3.79
N GLY A 23 -6.18 -14.95 -4.87
CA GLY A 23 -5.37 -15.76 -5.78
C GLY A 23 -6.11 -16.48 -6.90
N ARG A 24 -7.44 -16.39 -6.97
CA ARG A 24 -8.23 -17.09 -8.00
C ARG A 24 -8.11 -16.50 -9.40
N GLY A 25 -7.71 -15.24 -9.51
CA GLY A 25 -7.70 -14.51 -10.78
C GLY A 25 -9.09 -14.12 -11.30
N ARG A 26 -10.18 -14.47 -10.59
CA ARG A 26 -11.56 -14.11 -10.96
C ARG A 26 -12.12 -13.02 -10.06
N ASP A 27 -13.00 -12.20 -10.61
CA ASP A 27 -13.75 -11.21 -9.83
C ASP A 27 -14.56 -11.95 -8.75
N PRO A 28 -14.43 -11.60 -7.46
CA PRO A 28 -15.10 -12.31 -6.38
C PRO A 28 -16.59 -11.94 -6.25
N PHE A 29 -17.09 -11.00 -7.05
CA PHE A 29 -18.46 -10.49 -6.98
C PHE A 29 -19.31 -10.88 -8.18
N ASP A 30 -18.72 -11.55 -9.18
CA ASP A 30 -19.39 -12.01 -10.39
C ASP A 30 -20.19 -10.91 -11.13
N ILE A 31 -19.78 -9.63 -11.00
CA ILE A 31 -20.61 -8.46 -11.37
C ILE A 31 -21.05 -8.49 -12.84
N MET A 32 -20.18 -8.96 -13.75
CA MET A 32 -20.52 -9.15 -15.17
C MET A 32 -20.84 -10.61 -15.52
N SER A 33 -20.12 -11.56 -14.90
CA SER A 33 -20.35 -13.00 -14.96
C SER A 33 -19.37 -13.72 -14.02
N SER A 34 -19.59 -15.01 -13.76
CA SER A 34 -18.65 -15.89 -13.04
C SER A 34 -17.32 -16.17 -13.76
N LEU A 35 -17.20 -15.73 -15.03
CA LEU A 35 -15.98 -15.82 -15.83
C LEU A 35 -15.16 -14.53 -15.80
N SER A 36 -15.66 -13.48 -15.12
CA SER A 36 -15.00 -12.17 -15.10
C SER A 36 -13.63 -12.27 -14.44
N THR A 37 -12.62 -11.69 -15.08
CA THR A 37 -11.28 -11.62 -14.51
C THR A 37 -11.22 -10.60 -13.39
N CYS A 38 -10.37 -10.85 -12.40
CA CYS A 38 -10.18 -9.93 -11.28
C CYS A 38 -9.59 -8.60 -11.77
N CYS A 39 -10.27 -7.49 -11.50
CA CYS A 39 -9.86 -6.15 -11.92
C CYS A 39 -8.56 -5.65 -11.28
N VAL A 40 -8.14 -6.23 -10.14
CA VAL A 40 -6.92 -5.82 -9.42
C VAL A 40 -5.67 -6.49 -9.98
N CYS A 41 -5.74 -7.80 -10.30
CA CYS A 41 -4.59 -8.56 -10.80
C CYS A 41 -4.64 -8.88 -12.30
N GLY A 42 -5.72 -8.50 -12.98
CA GLY A 42 -5.90 -8.76 -14.41
C GLY A 42 -6.03 -10.24 -14.77
N GLY A 43 -6.43 -11.10 -13.83
CA GLY A 43 -6.59 -12.54 -14.09
C GLY A 43 -5.47 -13.44 -13.54
N SER A 44 -4.31 -12.89 -13.17
CA SER A 44 -3.15 -13.71 -12.78
C SER A 44 -3.28 -14.37 -11.39
N GLY A 45 -4.15 -13.84 -10.53
CA GLY A 45 -4.18 -14.19 -9.11
C GLY A 45 -3.02 -13.60 -8.29
N LYS A 46 -2.09 -12.88 -8.93
CA LYS A 46 -0.87 -12.35 -8.31
C LYS A 46 -0.72 -10.86 -8.56
N VAL A 47 -0.08 -10.16 -7.63
CA VAL A 47 0.24 -8.73 -7.73
C VAL A 47 1.73 -8.54 -7.51
N LEU A 48 2.34 -7.69 -8.34
CA LEU A 48 3.73 -7.30 -8.18
C LEU A 48 3.81 -6.03 -7.34
N VAL A 49 4.59 -6.07 -6.26
CA VAL A 49 4.80 -4.94 -5.36
C VAL A 49 6.31 -4.73 -5.20
N ARG A 50 6.77 -3.48 -5.19
CA ARG A 50 8.20 -3.21 -4.96
C ARG A 50 8.60 -3.68 -3.57
N ALA A 51 9.74 -4.36 -3.50
CA ALA A 51 10.28 -4.89 -2.26
C ALA A 51 10.92 -3.76 -1.40
N PRO A 52 10.89 -3.86 -0.07
CA PRO A 52 10.14 -4.86 0.70
C PRO A 52 8.64 -4.56 0.67
N ALA A 53 7.83 -5.56 0.32
CA ALA A 53 6.38 -5.42 0.37
C ALA A 53 5.86 -5.72 1.78
N VAL A 54 4.92 -4.91 2.26
CA VAL A 54 4.32 -5.06 3.59
C VAL A 54 2.81 -4.98 3.49
N ALA A 55 2.12 -5.58 4.47
CA ALA A 55 0.67 -5.44 4.59
C ALA A 55 0.28 -3.97 4.69
N CYS A 56 -0.71 -3.54 3.93
CA CYS A 56 -1.26 -2.20 4.02
C CYS A 56 -1.89 -2.02 5.41
N ALA A 57 -1.47 -0.99 6.16
CA ALA A 57 -1.98 -0.77 7.52
C ALA A 57 -3.50 -0.54 7.53
N HIS A 58 -4.00 0.29 6.62
CA HIS A 58 -5.42 0.67 6.54
C HIS A 58 -6.38 -0.53 6.36
N CYS A 59 -6.07 -1.47 5.46
CA CYS A 59 -6.89 -2.69 5.27
C CYS A 59 -6.32 -3.92 5.96
N ARG A 60 -5.18 -3.81 6.65
CA ARG A 60 -4.47 -4.88 7.36
C ARG A 60 -4.18 -6.10 6.50
N GLY A 61 -3.73 -5.89 5.26
CA GLY A 61 -3.42 -6.99 4.34
C GLY A 61 -4.62 -7.64 3.66
N THR A 62 -5.85 -7.25 4.03
CA THR A 62 -7.04 -7.63 3.27
C THR A 62 -7.10 -6.83 1.96
N TRP A 63 -8.26 -6.64 1.36
CA TRP A 63 -8.39 -5.78 0.19
C TRP A 63 -9.41 -4.67 0.42
N ALA A 64 -10.11 -4.69 1.56
CA ALA A 64 -11.29 -3.89 1.81
C ALA A 64 -11.19 -3.13 3.14
N VAL A 65 -11.87 -2.00 3.17
CA VAL A 65 -12.26 -1.33 4.42
C VAL A 65 -13.77 -1.24 4.40
N LYS A 66 -14.42 -1.96 5.33
CA LYS A 66 -15.86 -2.25 5.28
C LYS A 66 -16.21 -2.97 3.96
N THR A 67 -17.14 -2.43 3.18
CA THR A 67 -17.59 -2.99 1.90
C THR A 67 -16.86 -2.43 0.69
N LEU A 68 -15.94 -1.47 0.89
CA LEU A 68 -15.27 -0.77 -0.19
C LEU A 68 -13.84 -1.28 -0.38
N THR A 69 -13.41 -1.36 -1.63
CA THR A 69 -12.02 -1.63 -1.99
C THR A 69 -11.12 -0.59 -1.33
N CYS A 70 -10.08 -1.05 -0.62
CA CYS A 70 -9.14 -0.17 0.05
C CYS A 70 -8.42 0.72 -0.96
N THR A 71 -8.58 2.03 -0.81
CA THR A 71 -8.03 3.04 -1.72
C THR A 71 -6.52 3.22 -1.54
N THR A 72 -5.98 2.94 -0.36
CA THR A 72 -4.53 3.02 -0.10
C THR A 72 -3.73 2.00 -0.91
N CYS A 73 -4.17 0.73 -0.94
CA CYS A 73 -3.47 -0.33 -1.66
C CYS A 73 -4.12 -0.70 -3.00
N GLY A 74 -5.27 -0.10 -3.35
CA GLY A 74 -6.04 -0.43 -4.55
C GLY A 74 -6.52 -1.88 -4.57
N GLY A 75 -6.89 -2.44 -3.41
CA GLY A 75 -7.33 -3.83 -3.28
C GLY A 75 -6.23 -4.89 -3.32
N ARG A 76 -4.95 -4.52 -3.50
CA ARG A 76 -3.85 -5.50 -3.51
C ARG A 76 -3.59 -6.14 -2.15
N GLY A 77 -3.88 -5.40 -1.08
CA GLY A 77 -3.56 -5.74 0.31
C GLY A 77 -2.14 -5.40 0.76
N PHE A 78 -1.25 -5.13 -0.19
CA PHE A 78 0.14 -4.83 0.08
C PHE A 78 0.56 -3.50 -0.53
N ILE A 79 1.50 -2.85 0.13
CA ILE A 79 2.14 -1.61 -0.32
C ILE A 79 3.66 -1.76 -0.19
N PRO A 80 4.44 -1.02 -1.00
CA PRO A 80 5.88 -0.99 -0.85
C PRO A 80 6.25 -0.25 0.44
N HIS A 81 7.16 -0.84 1.23
CA HIS A 81 7.78 -0.16 2.35
C HIS A 81 9.07 0.53 1.86
N PRO A 82 9.30 1.81 2.20
CA PRO A 82 10.53 2.48 1.80
C PRO A 82 11.75 1.84 2.48
N VAL A 83 12.89 1.86 1.80
CA VAL A 83 14.16 1.36 2.34
C VAL A 83 14.73 2.30 3.40
N SER A 84 14.36 3.58 3.36
CA SER A 84 14.77 4.58 4.36
C SER A 84 14.09 4.34 5.71
N PRO A 85 14.73 4.77 6.83
CA PRO A 85 14.13 4.69 8.15
C PRO A 85 12.76 5.37 8.20
N THR A 86 11.78 4.64 8.73
CA THR A 86 10.42 5.10 8.95
C THR A 86 10.11 5.16 10.43
N VAL A 87 9.19 6.06 10.79
CA VAL A 87 8.60 6.16 12.11
C VAL A 87 7.09 5.97 12.00
N SER A 88 6.47 5.45 13.05
CA SER A 88 5.01 5.37 13.11
C SER A 88 4.39 6.75 12.95
N CYS A 89 3.31 6.84 12.18
CA CYS A 89 2.62 8.10 11.97
C CYS A 89 2.11 8.64 13.31
N SER A 90 2.50 9.86 13.68
CA SER A 90 2.11 10.42 14.98
C SER A 90 0.62 10.74 15.12
N LEU A 91 -0.14 10.78 14.02
CA LEU A 91 -1.59 11.01 14.05
C LEU A 91 -2.36 9.72 14.31
N CYS A 92 -2.16 8.70 13.47
CA CYS A 92 -2.88 7.42 13.58
C CYS A 92 -2.15 6.34 14.39
N LYS A 93 -0.94 6.64 14.89
CA LYS A 93 -0.10 5.74 15.70
C LYS A 93 0.15 4.38 15.02
N GLY A 94 0.25 4.36 13.69
CA GLY A 94 0.49 3.13 12.93
C GLY A 94 -0.74 2.46 12.33
N SER A 95 -1.96 2.83 12.73
CA SER A 95 -3.16 2.13 12.24
C SER A 95 -3.42 2.33 10.74
N GLY A 96 -3.01 3.49 10.20
CA GLY A 96 -3.39 3.90 8.86
C GLY A 96 -4.81 4.46 8.76
N ASP A 97 -5.55 4.56 9.87
CA ASP A 97 -6.94 5.01 9.88
C ASP A 97 -7.06 6.46 10.36
N ASP A 98 -8.05 7.18 9.84
CA ASP A 98 -8.46 8.44 10.42
C ASP A 98 -9.21 8.21 11.75
N ALA A 99 -8.86 8.97 12.79
CA ALA A 99 -9.43 8.79 14.13
C ALA A 99 -10.91 9.19 14.21
N SER A 100 -11.33 10.18 13.41
CA SER A 100 -12.72 10.67 13.38
C SER A 100 -13.61 9.85 12.44
N ALA A 101 -13.01 9.20 11.44
CA ALA A 101 -13.70 8.34 10.48
C ALA A 101 -12.86 7.08 10.17
N PRO A 102 -12.95 6.00 10.95
CA PRO A 102 -12.10 4.81 10.81
C PRO A 102 -12.23 4.06 9.48
N ALA A 103 -13.26 4.34 8.68
CA ALA A 103 -13.40 3.83 7.32
C ALA A 103 -12.56 4.61 6.29
N MET A 104 -11.94 5.71 6.69
CA MET A 104 -11.10 6.57 5.86
C MET A 104 -9.64 6.39 6.23
N ALA A 105 -8.78 6.46 5.23
CA ALA A 105 -7.34 6.43 5.43
C ALA A 105 -6.89 7.69 6.18
N CYS A 106 -5.96 7.53 7.12
CA CYS A 106 -5.32 8.66 7.80
C CYS A 106 -4.72 9.62 6.76
N LEU A 107 -5.18 10.86 6.72
CA LEU A 107 -4.74 11.82 5.70
C LEU A 107 -3.25 12.19 5.81
N LYS A 108 -2.66 12.07 7.01
CA LYS A 108 -1.25 12.39 7.25
C LYS A 108 -0.30 11.39 6.59
N CYS A 109 -0.56 10.09 6.75
CA CYS A 109 0.25 9.01 6.17
C CYS A 109 -0.40 8.36 4.95
N ARG A 110 -1.59 8.81 4.53
CA ARG A 110 -2.39 8.25 3.44
C ARG A 110 -2.70 6.75 3.61
N GLY A 111 -2.83 6.32 4.85
CA GLY A 111 -3.15 4.93 5.20
C GLY A 111 -1.97 3.97 5.23
N THR A 112 -0.73 4.44 5.04
CA THR A 112 0.45 3.60 5.19
C THR A 112 0.69 3.24 6.66
N GLY A 113 0.37 4.13 7.60
CA GLY A 113 0.67 3.95 9.02
C GLY A 113 2.04 4.49 9.44
N TRP A 114 2.91 4.86 8.51
CA TRP A 114 4.25 5.38 8.81
C TRP A 114 4.60 6.62 7.98
N MET A 115 5.61 7.33 8.43
CA MET A 115 6.22 8.48 7.75
C MET A 115 7.73 8.24 7.66
N MET A 116 8.38 8.73 6.61
CA MET A 116 9.85 8.72 6.56
C MET A 116 10.40 9.69 7.63
N GLU A 117 11.42 9.25 8.38
CA GLU A 117 11.97 10.03 9.51
C GLU A 117 12.54 11.38 9.08
N GLN A 118 12.95 11.50 7.81
CA GLN A 118 13.51 12.71 7.22
C GLN A 118 12.55 13.90 7.22
N PHE A 119 11.22 13.66 7.24
CA PHE A 119 10.20 14.70 7.36
C PHE A 119 9.91 15.13 8.81
N ARG A 120 10.63 14.59 9.81
CA ARG A 120 10.48 14.99 11.22
C ARG A 120 11.14 16.34 11.51
N LYS A 121 12.12 16.77 10.70
CA LYS A 121 12.93 17.97 10.96
C LYS A 121 12.32 19.29 10.48
N GLU A 122 11.24 19.28 9.70
CA GLU A 122 10.62 20.53 9.19
C GLU A 122 9.61 21.17 10.17
N LYS A 123 9.36 20.58 11.35
CA LYS A 123 8.47 21.14 12.38
C LYS A 123 9.23 21.54 13.65
N GLY A 124 10.27 22.33 13.48
CA GLY A 124 11.06 22.90 14.58
C GLY A 124 11.61 24.28 14.25
N VAL A 125 10.80 25.15 13.64
CA VAL A 125 11.00 26.61 13.58
C VAL A 125 9.61 27.26 13.48
N TYR A 126 9.40 28.35 14.22
CA TYR A 126 8.19 29.16 14.50
C TYR A 126 7.16 28.50 15.46
N GLU A 127 6.90 28.98 16.68
CA GLU A 127 7.27 30.21 17.44
C GLU A 127 7.67 29.83 18.88
#